data_AF-A0A7Y5UYV4-F1
#
_entry.id   AF-A0A7Y5UYV4-F1
#
_cell.length_a   1.000
_cell.length_b   1.000
_cell.length_c   1.000
_cell.angle_alpha   90.00
_cell.angle_beta   90.00
_cell.angle_gamma   90.00
#
_symmetry.space_group_name_H-M   'P 1'
#
loop_
_entity.id
_entity.type
_entity.pdbx_description
1 polymer ?
#
loop_
_entity_poly.entity_id
_entity_poly.type
_entity_poly.pdbx_seq_one_letter_code
_entity_poly.pdbx_strand_id
1 'polypeptide(L)'
;MTPAEFIAKWTASPLNERAAYQLHFLDLCALVGHDPPSPQSASWFRFEQGADKTGGGEGFADVWKRGFFGWEYKGPGRDLEAAYGQLLAYREALENPPLLVVCDTDRLEVHTNFTNTAKQRHVIPLAGLAEPAHLAILRAVFFDPEQLRPGRTRADITQQAARGLAAIFDTLVARAVEPQAAAHFLMKLVFCFFAEDVRLLPDKLLTTLLVRRRAEPARLARQLDQLFAAMAAGGDFGEHDIDHFNGGLFDGQPAVLMTTAEIDQLAGAAALDWSQIEPSIFGSLFEGALSRDPQRRQRLGAHYTSRDDILRILEPVLLEPLRREWEAVQAACDELVSLDTKQRARRRKDGQAATPAEALGQFRDRLAAVRVLDPACGSGNFLYVALASLLDLERDTDLAAGRWGVGRSFHQVGPHQLLGLDIEPFAVELARMTV
;
A
#
# COMPACT_ATOMS: atom_id res chain seq x y z
N MET A 1 -5.53 -19.99 -33.80
CA MET A 1 -5.78 -21.31 -33.18
C MET A 1 -7.01 -21.19 -32.31
N THR A 2 -7.91 -22.16 -32.31
CA THR A 2 -9.09 -22.17 -31.43
C THR A 2 -8.77 -22.78 -30.07
N PRO A 3 -9.55 -22.50 -29.00
CA PRO A 3 -9.35 -23.16 -27.70
C PRO A 3 -9.41 -24.69 -27.78
N ALA A 4 -10.32 -25.24 -28.58
CA ALA A 4 -10.44 -26.69 -28.76
C ALA A 4 -9.19 -27.29 -29.42
N GLU A 5 -8.63 -26.63 -30.43
CA GLU A 5 -7.37 -27.05 -31.08
C GLU A 5 -6.18 -26.98 -30.11
N PHE A 6 -6.10 -25.91 -29.32
CA PHE A 6 -5.05 -25.73 -28.30
C PHE A 6 -5.11 -26.85 -27.25
N ILE A 7 -6.30 -27.09 -26.68
CA ILE A 7 -6.51 -28.13 -25.68
C ILE A 7 -6.14 -29.50 -26.26
N ALA A 8 -6.61 -29.84 -27.45
CA ALA A 8 -6.32 -31.12 -28.08
C ALA A 8 -4.82 -31.33 -28.34
N LYS A 9 -4.10 -30.27 -28.73
CA LYS A 9 -2.65 -30.31 -28.95
C LYS A 9 -1.87 -30.59 -27.67
N TRP A 10 -2.26 -29.97 -26.56
CA TRP A 10 -1.49 -30.03 -25.31
C TRP A 10 -1.93 -31.14 -24.35
N THR A 11 -3.15 -31.67 -24.46
CA THR A 11 -3.64 -32.80 -23.63
C THR A 11 -2.84 -34.10 -23.82
N ALA A 12 -2.20 -34.31 -24.97
CA ALA A 12 -1.48 -35.54 -25.31
C ALA A 12 -0.02 -35.31 -25.72
N SER A 13 0.59 -34.20 -25.30
CA SER A 13 1.93 -33.80 -25.74
C SER A 13 3.03 -34.68 -25.09
N PRO A 14 3.90 -35.34 -25.87
CA PRO A 14 5.00 -36.17 -25.35
C PRO A 14 6.29 -35.38 -25.08
N LEU A 15 6.26 -34.05 -25.18
CA LEU A 15 7.46 -33.20 -25.13
C LEU A 15 7.97 -32.99 -23.70
N ASN A 16 9.29 -32.94 -23.53
CA ASN A 16 9.91 -32.59 -22.25
C ASN A 16 9.92 -31.07 -22.02
N GLU A 17 10.03 -30.64 -20.75
CA GLU A 17 9.91 -29.25 -20.28
C GLU A 17 10.69 -28.22 -21.12
N ARG A 18 11.99 -28.48 -21.37
CA ARG A 18 12.88 -27.58 -22.12
C ARG A 18 12.52 -27.43 -23.59
N ALA A 19 11.94 -28.45 -24.21
CA ALA A 19 11.53 -28.41 -25.62
C ALA A 19 10.08 -27.91 -25.78
N ALA A 20 9.26 -27.98 -24.72
CA ALA A 20 7.84 -27.70 -24.76
C ALA A 20 7.50 -26.23 -24.50
N TYR A 21 8.21 -25.54 -23.60
CA TYR A 21 7.72 -24.25 -23.07
C TYR A 21 7.65 -23.14 -24.13
N GLN A 22 8.65 -23.02 -25.00
CA GLN A 22 8.65 -22.00 -26.06
C GLN A 22 7.50 -22.25 -27.03
N LEU A 23 7.32 -23.50 -27.48
CA LEU A 23 6.24 -23.86 -28.39
C LEU A 23 4.86 -23.66 -27.74
N HIS A 24 4.71 -24.04 -26.47
CA HIS A 24 3.48 -23.82 -25.71
C HIS A 24 3.14 -22.33 -25.59
N PHE A 25 4.13 -21.50 -25.27
CA PHE A 25 3.93 -20.07 -25.18
C PHE A 25 3.59 -19.43 -26.52
N LEU A 26 4.23 -19.86 -27.62
CA LEU A 26 3.87 -19.41 -28.98
C LEU A 26 2.44 -19.79 -29.35
N ASP A 27 1.98 -20.98 -28.97
CA ASP A 27 0.58 -21.38 -29.17
C ASP A 27 -0.38 -20.56 -28.29
N LEU A 28 0.00 -20.18 -27.06
CA LEU A 28 -0.79 -19.28 -26.21
C LEU A 28 -0.93 -17.91 -26.86
N CYS A 29 0.15 -17.34 -27.39
CA CYS A 29 0.13 -16.12 -28.20
C CYS A 29 -0.87 -16.25 -29.37
N ALA A 30 -0.80 -17.35 -30.13
CA ALA A 30 -1.71 -17.60 -31.24
C ALA A 30 -3.18 -17.86 -30.82
N LEU A 31 -3.40 -18.38 -29.61
CA LEU A 31 -4.73 -18.58 -29.03
C LEU A 31 -5.40 -17.25 -28.68
N VAL A 32 -4.66 -16.32 -28.07
CA VAL A 32 -5.21 -15.00 -27.70
C VAL A 32 -5.12 -13.95 -28.81
N GLY A 33 -4.36 -14.25 -29.88
CA GLY A 33 -4.12 -13.33 -31.00
C GLY A 33 -3.08 -12.25 -30.68
N HIS A 34 -2.06 -12.60 -29.88
CA HIS A 34 -0.95 -11.71 -29.49
C HIS A 34 0.31 -12.05 -30.30
N ASP A 35 1.09 -11.04 -30.70
CA ASP A 35 2.36 -11.25 -31.42
C ASP A 35 3.41 -11.84 -30.48
N PRO A 36 4.10 -12.94 -30.84
CA PRO A 36 5.09 -13.55 -29.98
C PRO A 36 6.37 -12.71 -29.82
N PRO A 37 7.24 -13.04 -28.85
CA PRO A 37 8.56 -12.43 -28.74
C PRO A 37 9.35 -12.51 -30.05
N SER A 38 9.98 -11.41 -30.43
CA SER A 38 10.71 -11.28 -31.69
C SER A 38 11.97 -10.44 -31.49
N PRO A 39 12.92 -10.44 -32.45
CA PRO A 39 14.10 -9.58 -32.36
C PRO A 39 13.76 -8.09 -32.19
N GLN A 40 12.62 -7.64 -32.73
CA GLN A 40 12.16 -6.25 -32.62
C GLN A 40 11.60 -5.90 -31.25
N SER A 41 11.05 -6.88 -30.52
CA SER A 41 10.49 -6.70 -29.17
C SER A 41 11.46 -7.06 -28.05
N ALA A 42 12.66 -7.55 -28.37
CA ALA A 42 13.63 -8.10 -27.40
C ALA A 42 14.00 -7.17 -26.22
N SER A 43 13.84 -5.85 -26.34
CA SER A 43 14.08 -4.89 -25.26
C SER A 43 12.94 -4.78 -24.23
N TRP A 44 11.76 -5.32 -24.53
CA TRP A 44 10.58 -5.25 -23.65
C TRP A 44 9.71 -6.52 -23.65
N PHE A 45 10.00 -7.51 -24.50
CA PHE A 45 9.36 -8.82 -24.54
C PHE A 45 10.31 -9.87 -25.12
N ARG A 46 10.76 -10.83 -24.30
CA ARG A 46 11.72 -11.87 -24.73
C ARG A 46 11.60 -13.17 -23.94
N PHE A 47 12.19 -14.21 -24.49
CA PHE A 47 12.50 -15.46 -23.78
C PHE A 47 13.79 -15.30 -22.97
N GLU A 48 13.91 -16.08 -21.90
CA GLU A 48 15.13 -16.23 -21.09
C GLU A 48 15.69 -14.89 -20.59
N GLN A 49 14.87 -14.12 -19.87
CA GLN A 49 15.29 -12.87 -19.23
C GLN A 49 16.16 -13.19 -18.01
N GLY A 50 17.44 -12.85 -18.05
CA GLY A 50 18.33 -12.90 -16.90
C GLY A 50 17.91 -11.93 -15.80
N ALA A 51 18.01 -12.39 -14.56
CA ALA A 51 17.62 -11.68 -13.35
C ALA A 51 18.58 -12.02 -12.19
N ASP A 52 19.34 -11.04 -11.72
CA ASP A 52 20.21 -11.21 -10.55
C ASP A 52 19.36 -11.35 -9.29
N LYS A 53 19.53 -12.45 -8.53
CA LYS A 53 18.79 -12.65 -7.28
C LYS A 53 19.22 -11.66 -6.21
N THR A 54 18.27 -11.19 -5.41
CA THR A 54 18.47 -10.34 -4.22
C THR A 54 19.33 -10.97 -3.10
N GLY A 55 19.84 -12.19 -3.28
CA GLY A 55 20.70 -12.91 -2.34
C GLY A 55 21.96 -13.55 -2.95
N GLY A 56 22.32 -13.20 -4.19
CA GLY A 56 23.48 -13.77 -4.90
C GLY A 56 23.15 -15.08 -5.62
N GLY A 57 23.13 -15.03 -6.96
CA GLY A 57 22.92 -16.16 -7.85
C GLY A 57 22.14 -15.76 -9.10
N GLU A 58 22.52 -16.31 -10.25
CA GLU A 58 21.82 -16.09 -11.52
C GLU A 58 20.46 -16.79 -11.49
N GLY A 59 19.39 -16.06 -11.81
CA GLY A 59 18.05 -16.57 -12.06
C GLY A 59 17.58 -16.12 -13.44
N PHE A 60 16.65 -16.85 -14.04
CA PHE A 60 16.05 -16.50 -15.32
C PHE A 60 14.54 -16.67 -15.21
N ALA A 61 13.79 -15.79 -15.86
CA ALA A 61 12.39 -16.05 -16.20
C ALA A 61 12.33 -16.61 -17.62
N ASP A 62 11.56 -17.68 -17.82
CA ASP A 62 11.42 -18.31 -19.14
C ASP A 62 10.85 -17.35 -20.18
N VAL A 63 9.88 -16.53 -19.76
CA VAL A 63 9.34 -15.43 -20.59
C VAL A 63 9.13 -14.18 -19.75
N TRP A 64 9.48 -13.03 -20.29
CA TRP A 64 9.26 -11.74 -19.65
C TRP A 64 8.74 -10.71 -20.63
N LYS A 65 7.73 -9.96 -20.20
CA LYS A 65 7.19 -8.80 -20.91
C LYS A 65 7.11 -7.62 -19.95
N ARG A 66 7.87 -6.55 -20.25
CA ARG A 66 7.99 -5.35 -19.41
C ARG A 66 6.63 -4.73 -19.15
N GLY A 67 6.31 -4.52 -17.87
CA GLY A 67 5.03 -3.95 -17.43
C GLY A 67 3.82 -4.90 -17.53
N PHE A 68 4.03 -6.19 -17.85
CA PHE A 68 2.95 -7.17 -17.98
C PHE A 68 3.17 -8.37 -17.08
N PHE A 69 4.22 -9.16 -17.31
CA PHE A 69 4.44 -10.39 -16.55
C PHE A 69 5.90 -10.84 -16.52
N GLY A 70 6.25 -11.55 -15.44
CA GLY A 70 7.31 -12.57 -15.45
C GLY A 70 6.66 -13.96 -15.48
N TRP A 71 7.19 -14.86 -16.30
CA TRP A 71 6.60 -16.17 -16.55
C TRP A 71 7.63 -17.28 -16.35
N GLU A 72 7.26 -18.30 -15.58
CA GLU A 72 8.09 -19.47 -15.29
C GLU A 72 7.34 -20.76 -15.62
N TYR A 73 8.00 -21.71 -16.28
CA TYR A 73 7.50 -23.03 -16.57
C TYR A 73 8.05 -24.08 -15.59
N LYS A 74 7.26 -25.15 -15.41
CA LYS A 74 7.68 -26.40 -14.81
C LYS A 74 7.21 -27.59 -15.66
N GLY A 75 7.82 -28.75 -15.48
CA GLY A 75 7.34 -29.98 -16.12
C GLY A 75 5.92 -30.37 -15.66
N PRO A 76 5.18 -31.16 -16.44
CA PRO A 76 3.79 -31.52 -16.14
C PRO A 76 3.62 -32.14 -14.73
N GLY A 77 2.64 -31.65 -13.96
CA GLY A 77 2.32 -32.14 -12.61
C GLY A 77 3.36 -31.80 -11.53
N ARG A 78 4.31 -30.90 -11.80
CA ARG A 78 5.30 -30.41 -10.83
C ARG A 78 4.71 -29.32 -9.93
N ASP A 79 5.43 -29.02 -8.86
CA ASP A 79 5.04 -28.00 -7.89
C ASP A 79 5.23 -26.56 -8.44
N LEU A 80 4.11 -25.92 -8.76
CA LEU A 80 4.06 -24.53 -9.22
C LEU A 80 4.34 -23.51 -8.10
N GLU A 81 4.24 -23.89 -6.83
CA GLU A 81 4.54 -22.99 -5.70
C GLU A 81 6.04 -22.67 -5.65
N ALA A 82 6.88 -23.65 -5.94
CA ALA A 82 8.33 -23.46 -6.06
C ALA A 82 8.69 -22.51 -7.22
N ALA A 83 7.99 -22.62 -8.35
CA ALA A 83 8.15 -21.73 -9.50
C ALA A 83 7.74 -20.29 -9.14
N TYR A 84 6.64 -20.14 -8.39
CA TYR A 84 6.16 -18.85 -7.94
C TYR A 84 7.16 -18.20 -6.95
N GLY A 85 7.72 -18.99 -6.04
CA GLY A 85 8.80 -18.55 -5.14
C GLY A 85 10.05 -18.06 -5.88
N GLN A 86 10.38 -18.67 -7.03
CA GLN A 86 11.48 -18.20 -7.90
C GLN A 86 11.16 -16.82 -8.48
N LEU A 87 9.99 -16.67 -9.11
CA LEU A 87 9.51 -15.38 -9.65
C LEU A 87 9.50 -14.27 -8.59
N LEU A 88 9.04 -14.59 -7.37
CA LEU A 88 9.05 -13.64 -6.24
C LEU A 88 10.46 -13.18 -5.86
N ALA A 89 11.45 -14.08 -5.89
CA ALA A 89 12.82 -13.77 -5.48
C ALA A 89 13.53 -12.79 -6.43
N TYR A 90 13.19 -12.82 -7.72
CA TYR A 90 13.84 -11.98 -8.73
C TYR A 90 12.90 -10.95 -9.39
N ARG A 91 11.68 -10.75 -8.86
CA ARG A 91 10.70 -9.79 -9.39
C ARG A 91 11.23 -8.38 -9.56
N GLU A 92 12.15 -7.93 -8.70
CA GLU A 92 12.77 -6.61 -8.79
C GLU A 92 13.66 -6.48 -10.03
N ALA A 93 14.45 -7.52 -10.32
CA ALA A 93 15.28 -7.60 -11.52
C ALA A 93 14.45 -7.73 -12.81
N LEU A 94 13.18 -8.13 -12.70
CA LEU A 94 12.21 -8.11 -13.80
C LEU A 94 11.44 -6.78 -13.94
N GLU A 95 11.88 -5.72 -13.25
CA GLU A 95 11.19 -4.42 -13.20
C GLU A 95 9.80 -4.49 -12.54
N ASN A 96 9.64 -5.36 -11.53
CA ASN A 96 8.42 -5.55 -10.76
C ASN A 96 7.15 -5.69 -11.63
N PRO A 97 7.06 -6.75 -12.46
CA PRO A 97 5.91 -6.94 -13.32
C PRO A 97 4.63 -7.09 -12.49
N PRO A 98 3.48 -6.58 -12.98
CA PRO A 98 2.22 -6.61 -12.25
C PRO A 98 1.64 -8.03 -12.09
N LEU A 99 2.09 -8.99 -12.90
CA LEU A 99 1.67 -10.39 -12.83
C LEU A 99 2.90 -11.31 -12.77
N LEU A 100 2.81 -12.35 -11.96
CA LEU A 100 3.77 -13.46 -11.91
C LEU A 100 3.02 -14.72 -12.33
N VAL A 101 3.40 -15.30 -13.47
CA VAL A 101 2.65 -16.40 -14.09
C VAL A 101 3.49 -17.67 -14.01
N VAL A 102 2.89 -18.74 -13.50
CA VAL A 102 3.52 -20.07 -13.45
C VAL A 102 2.70 -21.07 -14.23
N CYS A 103 3.35 -21.96 -14.97
CA CYS A 103 2.66 -22.90 -15.85
C CYS A 103 3.36 -24.27 -15.92
N ASP A 104 2.59 -25.35 -15.90
CA ASP A 104 3.09 -26.72 -16.11
C ASP A 104 2.47 -27.40 -17.35
N THR A 105 1.98 -26.61 -18.30
CA THR A 105 1.21 -27.01 -19.51
C THR A 105 -0.18 -27.59 -19.24
N ASP A 106 -0.43 -28.19 -18.08
CA ASP A 106 -1.75 -28.66 -17.66
C ASP A 106 -2.54 -27.59 -16.89
N ARG A 107 -1.83 -26.69 -16.21
CA ARG A 107 -2.37 -25.61 -15.40
C ARG A 107 -1.53 -24.35 -15.57
N LEU A 108 -2.23 -23.21 -15.57
CA LEU A 108 -1.65 -21.89 -15.53
C LEU A 108 -2.14 -21.17 -14.28
N GLU A 109 -1.24 -20.59 -13.51
CA GLU A 109 -1.59 -19.73 -12.37
C GLU A 109 -1.09 -18.32 -12.60
N VAL A 110 -2.01 -17.36 -12.55
CA VAL A 110 -1.71 -15.93 -12.60
C VAL A 110 -1.76 -15.40 -11.19
N HIS A 111 -0.61 -15.00 -10.66
CA HIS A 111 -0.49 -14.36 -9.35
C HIS A 111 -0.36 -12.86 -9.54
N THR A 112 -1.23 -12.08 -8.89
CA THR A 112 -1.18 -10.62 -8.98
C THR A 112 -0.04 -10.07 -8.12
N ASN A 113 0.69 -9.10 -8.66
CA ASN A 113 1.88 -8.52 -8.04
C ASN A 113 1.84 -6.98 -8.00
N PHE A 114 0.65 -6.39 -8.01
CA PHE A 114 0.49 -4.95 -7.80
C PHE A 114 0.90 -4.53 -6.38
N THR A 115 1.43 -3.32 -6.27
CA THR A 115 1.70 -2.67 -4.98
C THR A 115 0.39 -2.22 -4.36
N ASN A 116 0.31 -2.26 -3.02
CA ASN A 116 -0.85 -1.81 -2.25
C ASN A 116 -2.19 -2.50 -2.60
N THR A 117 -2.14 -3.74 -3.10
CA THR A 117 -3.32 -4.58 -3.29
C THR A 117 -3.15 -5.90 -2.55
N ALA A 118 -4.27 -6.52 -2.14
CA ALA A 118 -4.27 -7.91 -1.73
C ALA A 118 -3.72 -8.78 -2.88
N LYS A 119 -2.97 -9.84 -2.58
CA LYS A 119 -2.52 -10.80 -3.60
C LYS A 119 -3.72 -11.68 -3.98
N GLN A 120 -3.93 -11.87 -5.27
CA GLN A 120 -4.92 -12.81 -5.81
C GLN A 120 -4.23 -13.81 -6.72
N ARG A 121 -4.79 -15.02 -6.75
CA ARG A 121 -4.34 -16.11 -7.60
C ARG A 121 -5.51 -16.56 -8.47
N HIS A 122 -5.32 -16.52 -9.78
CA HIS A 122 -6.25 -17.07 -10.75
C HIS A 122 -5.67 -18.38 -11.30
N VAL A 123 -6.42 -19.46 -11.15
CA VAL A 123 -6.01 -20.79 -11.63
C VAL A 123 -6.81 -21.12 -12.88
N ILE A 124 -6.10 -21.42 -13.97
CA ILE A 124 -6.68 -21.79 -15.27
C ILE A 124 -6.20 -23.19 -15.62
N PRO A 125 -7.05 -24.22 -15.46
CA PRO A 125 -6.77 -25.55 -15.99
C PRO A 125 -6.76 -25.54 -17.52
N LEU A 126 -5.96 -26.41 -18.16
CA LEU A 126 -5.90 -26.54 -19.62
C LEU A 126 -7.29 -26.74 -20.23
N ALA A 127 -8.07 -27.68 -19.69
CA ALA A 127 -9.46 -27.91 -20.12
C ALA A 127 -10.38 -26.69 -19.92
N GLY A 128 -10.05 -25.84 -18.94
CA GLY A 128 -10.78 -24.61 -18.63
C GLY A 128 -10.55 -23.48 -19.64
N LEU A 129 -9.57 -23.59 -20.55
CA LEU A 129 -9.34 -22.58 -21.61
C LEU A 129 -10.47 -22.50 -22.63
N ALA A 130 -11.40 -23.45 -22.65
CA ALA A 130 -12.63 -23.33 -23.45
C ALA A 130 -13.64 -22.35 -22.83
N GLU A 131 -13.50 -22.02 -21.54
CA GLU A 131 -14.43 -21.15 -20.82
C GLU A 131 -14.14 -19.66 -21.09
N PRO A 132 -15.16 -18.85 -21.43
CA PRO A 132 -14.97 -17.43 -21.70
C PRO A 132 -14.30 -16.65 -20.56
N ALA A 133 -14.57 -17.02 -19.30
CA ALA A 133 -13.99 -16.35 -18.14
C ALA A 133 -12.47 -16.55 -18.04
N HIS A 134 -11.99 -17.78 -18.26
CA HIS A 134 -10.55 -18.07 -18.27
C HIS A 134 -9.85 -17.43 -19.47
N LEU A 135 -10.47 -17.43 -20.64
CA LEU A 135 -9.93 -16.73 -21.81
C LEU A 135 -9.85 -15.21 -21.58
N ALA A 136 -10.81 -14.62 -20.88
CA ALA A 136 -10.77 -13.20 -20.52
C ALA A 136 -9.57 -12.90 -19.61
N ILE A 137 -9.32 -13.74 -18.59
CA ILE A 137 -8.15 -13.61 -17.71
C ILE A 137 -6.86 -13.75 -18.53
N LEU A 138 -6.75 -14.78 -19.36
CA LEU A 138 -5.57 -15.01 -20.19
C LEU A 138 -5.33 -13.84 -21.15
N ARG A 139 -6.38 -13.29 -21.78
CA ARG A 139 -6.26 -12.08 -22.62
C ARG A 139 -5.78 -10.88 -21.80
N ALA A 140 -6.29 -10.68 -20.58
CA ALA A 140 -5.82 -9.60 -19.72
C ALA A 140 -4.32 -9.73 -19.41
N VAL A 141 -3.81 -10.94 -19.15
CA VAL A 141 -2.35 -11.18 -18.97
C VAL A 141 -1.52 -10.64 -20.14
N PHE A 142 -1.98 -10.83 -21.39
CA PHE A 142 -1.24 -10.42 -22.58
C PHE A 142 -1.47 -8.96 -22.99
N PHE A 143 -2.67 -8.41 -22.78
CA PHE A 143 -3.09 -7.14 -23.38
C PHE A 143 -3.32 -6.01 -22.37
N ASP A 144 -3.77 -6.32 -21.15
CA ASP A 144 -4.15 -5.32 -20.16
C ASP A 144 -4.14 -5.93 -18.74
N PRO A 145 -2.95 -6.07 -18.11
CA PRO A 145 -2.80 -6.74 -16.82
C PRO A 145 -3.57 -6.01 -15.71
N GLU A 146 -3.81 -4.71 -15.87
CA GLU A 146 -4.50 -3.86 -14.92
C GLU A 146 -5.95 -4.33 -14.66
N GLN A 147 -6.59 -5.00 -15.61
CA GLN A 147 -7.91 -5.64 -15.42
C GLN A 147 -7.90 -6.75 -14.37
N LEU A 148 -6.73 -7.35 -14.13
CA LEU A 148 -6.53 -8.37 -13.09
C LEU A 148 -6.06 -7.76 -11.77
N ARG A 149 -5.98 -6.42 -11.65
CA ARG A 149 -5.74 -5.79 -10.37
C ARG A 149 -6.87 -6.19 -9.41
N PRO A 150 -6.54 -6.82 -8.27
CA PRO A 150 -7.54 -7.23 -7.27
C PRO A 150 -8.46 -6.08 -6.89
N GLY A 151 -9.77 -6.35 -6.90
CA GLY A 151 -10.82 -5.34 -6.72
C GLY A 151 -10.76 -4.55 -5.41
N ARG A 152 -11.37 -3.36 -5.48
CA ARG A 152 -11.29 -2.20 -4.57
C ARG A 152 -9.86 -1.82 -4.22
N THR A 153 -9.39 -0.77 -4.90
CA THR A 153 -8.20 -0.04 -4.47
C THR A 153 -8.37 0.40 -3.01
N ARG A 154 -7.28 0.67 -2.29
CA ARG A 154 -7.35 1.28 -0.96
C ARG A 154 -8.25 2.52 -0.96
N ALA A 155 -8.22 3.30 -2.04
CA ALA A 155 -9.11 4.44 -2.26
C ALA A 155 -10.59 4.04 -2.31
N ASP A 156 -10.96 2.94 -2.98
CA ASP A 156 -12.35 2.45 -3.03
C ASP A 156 -12.86 1.96 -1.66
N ILE A 157 -12.01 1.22 -0.92
CA ILE A 157 -12.33 0.76 0.45
C ILE A 157 -12.51 1.98 1.36
N THR A 158 -11.58 2.92 1.27
CA THR A 158 -11.60 4.19 2.00
C THR A 158 -12.86 4.99 1.71
N GLN A 159 -13.24 5.13 0.43
CA GLN A 159 -14.44 5.85 0.04
C GLN A 159 -15.71 5.15 0.52
N GLN A 160 -15.76 3.82 0.48
CA GLN A 160 -16.90 3.06 1.00
C GLN A 160 -17.06 3.27 2.51
N ALA A 161 -15.97 3.15 3.27
CA ALA A 161 -15.97 3.38 4.71
C ALA A 161 -16.39 4.82 5.05
N ALA A 162 -15.85 5.81 4.32
CA ALA A 162 -16.22 7.22 4.46
C ALA A 162 -17.73 7.45 4.24
N ARG A 163 -18.32 6.85 3.20
CA ARG A 163 -19.76 6.95 2.93
C ARG A 163 -20.61 6.34 4.04
N GLY A 164 -20.19 5.19 4.57
CA GLY A 164 -20.88 4.54 5.69
C GLY A 164 -20.90 5.41 6.95
N LEU A 165 -19.74 5.98 7.30
CA LEU A 165 -19.60 6.89 8.44
C LEU A 165 -20.33 8.22 8.24
N ALA A 166 -20.35 8.77 7.02
CA ALA A 166 -21.09 9.99 6.71
C ALA A 166 -22.61 9.78 6.89
N ALA A 167 -23.12 8.58 6.57
CA ALA A 167 -24.52 8.26 6.82
C ALA A 167 -24.84 8.21 8.33
N ILE A 168 -23.92 7.70 9.16
CA ILE A 168 -24.06 7.72 10.62
C ILE A 168 -24.00 9.16 11.14
N PHE A 169 -23.11 10.00 10.62
CA PHE A 169 -23.07 11.42 10.98
C PHE A 169 -24.41 12.11 10.70
N ASP A 170 -24.97 11.90 9.51
CA ASP A 170 -26.26 12.47 9.11
C ASP A 170 -27.38 12.05 10.08
N THR A 171 -27.41 10.79 10.52
CA THR A 171 -28.43 10.31 11.46
C THR A 171 -28.29 10.94 12.84
N LEU A 172 -27.05 11.10 13.34
CA LEU A 172 -26.78 11.78 14.61
C LEU A 172 -27.24 13.25 14.57
N VAL A 173 -26.90 13.98 13.49
CA VAL A 173 -27.30 15.38 13.33
C VAL A 173 -28.81 15.51 13.17
N ALA A 174 -29.46 14.60 12.44
CA ALA A 174 -30.92 14.57 12.30
C ALA A 174 -31.63 14.36 13.65
N ARG A 175 -30.95 13.73 14.62
CA ARG A 175 -31.41 13.57 16.00
C ARG A 175 -31.03 14.74 16.92
N ALA A 176 -30.59 15.86 16.35
CA ALA A 176 -30.14 17.06 17.05
C ALA A 176 -28.89 16.86 17.94
N VAL A 177 -28.05 15.87 17.63
CA VAL A 177 -26.67 15.87 18.13
C VAL A 177 -25.93 17.03 17.47
N GLU A 178 -25.19 17.80 18.27
CA GLU A 178 -24.42 18.92 17.75
C GLU A 178 -23.35 18.42 16.74
N PRO A 179 -23.24 19.03 15.55
CA PRO A 179 -22.35 18.55 14.49
C PRO A 179 -20.90 18.34 14.90
N GLN A 180 -20.31 19.26 15.67
CA GLN A 180 -18.93 19.13 16.13
C GLN A 180 -18.78 17.96 17.12
N ALA A 181 -19.73 17.76 18.03
CA ALA A 181 -19.77 16.61 18.94
C ALA A 181 -19.89 15.28 18.17
N ALA A 182 -20.76 15.22 17.15
CA ALA A 182 -20.88 14.05 16.28
C ALA A 182 -19.59 13.77 15.51
N ALA A 183 -18.93 14.82 15.00
CA ALA A 183 -17.66 14.72 14.28
C ALA A 183 -16.54 14.17 15.18
N HIS A 184 -16.33 14.76 16.35
CA HIS A 184 -15.32 14.30 17.31
C HIS A 184 -15.58 12.87 17.76
N PHE A 185 -16.85 12.51 18.01
CA PHE A 185 -17.20 11.15 18.40
C PHE A 185 -16.87 10.13 17.30
N LEU A 186 -17.19 10.42 16.03
CA LEU A 186 -16.82 9.57 14.91
C LEU A 186 -15.30 9.50 14.71
N MET A 187 -14.56 10.61 14.91
CA MET A 187 -13.10 10.60 14.84
C MET A 187 -12.49 9.65 15.89
N LYS A 188 -12.96 9.70 17.14
CA LYS A 188 -12.54 8.76 18.20
C LYS A 188 -12.77 7.30 17.77
N LEU A 189 -13.95 6.99 17.24
CA LEU A 189 -14.30 5.64 16.78
C LEU A 189 -13.45 5.17 15.62
N VAL A 190 -13.24 6.02 14.62
CA VAL A 190 -12.38 5.72 13.46
C VAL A 190 -10.94 5.46 13.90
N PHE A 191 -10.42 6.29 14.80
CA PHE A 191 -9.09 6.09 15.36
C PHE A 191 -8.99 4.74 16.08
N CYS A 192 -9.99 4.37 16.88
CA CYS A 192 -10.02 3.06 17.54
C CYS A 192 -10.04 1.90 16.53
N PHE A 193 -10.73 2.02 15.39
CA PHE A 193 -10.71 1.00 14.34
C PHE A 193 -9.32 0.82 13.72
N PHE A 194 -8.62 1.92 13.43
CA PHE A 194 -7.22 1.84 13.00
C PHE A 194 -6.36 1.21 14.08
N ALA A 195 -6.48 1.67 15.32
CA ALA A 195 -5.65 1.25 16.43
C ALA A 195 -5.79 -0.25 16.75
N GLU A 196 -6.99 -0.84 16.68
CA GLU A 196 -7.16 -2.28 16.88
C GLU A 196 -6.57 -3.11 15.72
N ASP A 197 -6.71 -2.67 14.47
CA ASP A 197 -6.22 -3.41 13.29
C ASP A 197 -4.70 -3.33 13.11
N VAL A 198 -4.07 -2.26 13.59
CA VAL A 198 -2.60 -2.14 13.66
C VAL A 198 -2.02 -2.59 15.00
N ARG A 199 -2.85 -3.12 15.90
CA ARG A 199 -2.49 -3.66 17.22
C ARG A 199 -1.88 -2.66 18.21
N LEU A 200 -2.27 -1.39 18.11
CA LEU A 200 -2.09 -0.40 19.18
C LEU A 200 -3.15 -0.54 20.28
N LEU A 201 -4.32 -1.05 19.92
CA LEU A 201 -5.31 -1.57 20.87
C LEU A 201 -5.34 -3.10 20.78
N PRO A 202 -5.88 -3.79 21.81
CA PRO A 202 -6.17 -5.21 21.72
C PRO A 202 -6.99 -5.53 20.47
N ASP A 203 -6.64 -6.65 19.81
CA ASP A 203 -7.22 -7.04 18.53
C ASP A 203 -8.76 -7.09 18.60
N LYS A 204 -9.40 -6.37 17.70
CA LYS A 204 -10.88 -6.25 17.58
C LYS A 204 -11.61 -5.85 18.87
N LEU A 205 -10.98 -5.09 19.77
CA LEU A 205 -11.58 -4.63 21.03
C LEU A 205 -12.89 -3.86 20.82
N LEU A 206 -12.85 -2.79 20.03
CA LEU A 206 -14.02 -1.94 19.74
C LEU A 206 -15.03 -2.72 18.89
N THR A 207 -14.56 -3.44 17.87
CA THR A 207 -15.44 -4.31 17.06
C THR A 207 -16.24 -5.27 17.93
N THR A 208 -15.59 -5.95 18.86
CA THR A 208 -16.24 -6.88 19.80
C THR A 208 -17.21 -6.17 20.72
N LEU A 209 -16.86 -4.98 21.21
CA LEU A 209 -17.73 -4.16 22.06
C LEU A 209 -19.03 -3.79 21.35
N LEU A 210 -18.94 -3.31 20.10
CA LEU A 210 -20.10 -2.95 19.26
C LEU A 210 -21.03 -4.14 19.03
N VAL A 211 -20.48 -5.30 18.69
CA VAL A 211 -21.27 -6.52 18.45
C VAL A 211 -21.92 -7.01 19.73
N ARG A 212 -21.18 -7.09 20.84
CA ARG A 212 -21.70 -7.61 22.13
C ARG A 212 -22.73 -6.70 22.78
N ARG A 213 -22.65 -5.39 22.56
CA ARG A 213 -23.54 -4.38 23.18
C ARG A 213 -24.55 -3.78 22.21
N ARG A 214 -24.72 -4.40 21.04
CA ARG A 214 -25.67 -4.00 19.99
C ARG A 214 -27.06 -3.63 20.53
N ALA A 215 -27.60 -4.46 21.42
CA ALA A 215 -28.93 -4.28 22.00
C ALA A 215 -28.94 -3.47 23.31
N GLU A 216 -27.79 -2.97 23.78
CA GLU A 216 -27.64 -2.24 25.04
C GLU A 216 -26.97 -0.85 24.83
N PRO A 217 -27.56 0.10 24.06
CA PRO A 217 -26.87 1.33 23.65
C PRO A 217 -26.35 2.19 24.80
N ALA A 218 -27.12 2.30 25.88
CA ALA A 218 -26.69 3.06 27.07
C ALA A 218 -25.49 2.42 27.79
N ARG A 219 -25.36 1.09 27.72
CA ARG A 219 -24.21 0.38 28.28
C ARG A 219 -23.00 0.52 27.37
N LEU A 220 -23.19 0.44 26.06
CA LEU A 220 -22.14 0.70 25.07
C LEU A 220 -21.55 2.10 25.28
N ALA A 221 -22.39 3.14 25.38
CA ALA A 221 -21.92 4.51 25.60
C ALA A 221 -21.00 4.63 26.83
N ARG A 222 -21.39 4.04 27.98
CA ARG A 222 -20.54 4.03 29.19
C ARG A 222 -19.23 3.29 29.00
N GLN A 223 -19.22 2.21 28.23
CA GLN A 223 -17.98 1.46 27.97
C GLN A 223 -17.07 2.22 26.97
N LEU A 224 -17.65 2.95 26.03
CA LEU A 224 -16.88 3.86 25.17
C LEU A 224 -16.28 5.00 25.98
N ASP A 225 -17.02 5.59 26.93
CA ASP A 225 -16.45 6.60 27.84
C ASP A 225 -15.25 6.06 28.63
N GLN A 226 -15.36 4.84 29.16
CA GLN A 226 -14.26 4.17 29.86
C GLN A 226 -13.06 3.91 28.95
N LEU A 227 -13.31 3.42 27.74
CA LEU A 227 -12.24 3.19 26.76
C LEU A 227 -11.54 4.50 26.39
N PHE A 228 -12.30 5.56 26.09
CA PHE A 228 -11.74 6.87 25.74
C PHE A 228 -10.95 7.47 26.90
N ALA A 229 -11.42 7.32 28.14
CA ALA A 229 -10.67 7.75 29.32
C ALA A 229 -9.35 6.98 29.48
N ALA A 230 -9.36 5.66 29.28
CA ALA A 230 -8.15 4.85 29.28
C ALA A 230 -7.19 5.24 28.15
N MET A 231 -7.70 5.51 26.95
CA MET A 231 -6.87 6.01 25.84
C MET A 231 -6.32 7.42 26.12
N ALA A 232 -7.04 8.28 26.84
CA ALA A 232 -6.60 9.64 27.16
C ALA A 232 -5.55 9.71 28.28
N ALA A 233 -5.48 8.74 29.19
CA ALA A 233 -4.58 8.79 30.35
C ALA A 233 -3.64 7.59 30.49
N GLY A 234 -3.86 6.54 29.68
CA GLY A 234 -3.34 5.20 29.93
C GLY A 234 -4.10 4.49 31.05
N GLY A 235 -3.99 3.16 31.09
CA GLY A 235 -4.45 2.32 32.19
C GLY A 235 -5.51 1.29 31.80
N ASP A 236 -6.21 0.78 32.80
CA ASP A 236 -7.04 -0.42 32.66
C ASP A 236 -8.37 -0.18 31.94
N PHE A 237 -8.65 -1.00 30.92
CA PHE A 237 -9.97 -1.21 30.35
C PHE A 237 -10.39 -2.68 30.46
N GLY A 238 -11.10 -3.00 31.55
CA GLY A 238 -11.47 -4.38 31.85
C GLY A 238 -10.25 -5.20 32.24
N GLU A 239 -9.88 -6.17 31.40
CA GLU A 239 -8.67 -6.99 31.57
C GLU A 239 -7.48 -6.53 30.71
N HIS A 240 -7.68 -5.46 29.92
CA HIS A 240 -6.68 -4.94 29.01
C HIS A 240 -5.99 -3.71 29.62
N ASP A 241 -4.67 -3.66 29.46
CA ASP A 241 -3.88 -2.45 29.72
C ASP A 241 -3.81 -1.63 28.43
N ILE A 242 -4.27 -0.38 28.48
CA ILE A 242 -4.37 0.52 27.34
C ILE A 242 -3.29 1.59 27.45
N ASP A 243 -2.51 1.75 26.39
CA ASP A 243 -1.50 2.81 26.30
C ASP A 243 -2.14 4.21 26.27
N HIS A 244 -1.39 5.20 26.74
CA HIS A 244 -1.78 6.60 26.61
C HIS A 244 -1.58 7.09 25.16
N PHE A 245 -2.68 7.55 24.55
CA PHE A 245 -2.71 8.16 23.23
C PHE A 245 -2.66 9.68 23.35
N ASN A 246 -1.49 10.26 23.05
CA ASN A 246 -1.27 11.69 23.02
C ASN A 246 -2.13 12.39 21.92
N GLY A 247 -2.07 13.72 21.90
CA GLY A 247 -2.67 14.50 20.81
C GLY A 247 -4.03 15.11 21.16
N GLY A 248 -4.62 14.73 22.29
CA GLY A 248 -5.85 15.33 22.82
C GLY A 248 -7.14 14.94 22.09
N LEU A 249 -7.08 13.98 21.16
CA LEU A 249 -8.27 13.43 20.49
C LEU A 249 -9.26 12.83 21.50
N PHE A 250 -8.74 12.19 22.54
CA PHE A 250 -9.55 11.54 23.59
C PHE A 250 -9.83 12.46 24.78
N ASP A 251 -9.32 13.69 24.78
CA ASP A 251 -9.59 14.66 25.83
C ASP A 251 -11.07 15.09 25.78
N GLY A 252 -11.71 15.19 26.94
CA GLY A 252 -13.04 15.76 27.06
C GLY A 252 -14.20 14.87 26.59
N GLN A 253 -14.99 15.37 25.62
CA GLN A 253 -16.43 15.08 25.47
C GLN A 253 -16.84 13.60 25.57
N PRO A 254 -17.98 13.32 26.24
CA PRO A 254 -18.49 11.96 26.43
C PRO A 254 -18.95 11.33 25.11
N ALA A 255 -19.03 10.01 25.10
CA ALA A 255 -19.59 9.22 24.03
C ALA A 255 -21.03 9.64 23.72
N VAL A 256 -21.34 9.75 22.43
CA VAL A 256 -22.70 10.06 21.97
C VAL A 256 -23.58 8.81 22.11
N LEU A 257 -24.78 8.98 22.67
CA LEU A 257 -25.76 7.89 22.78
C LEU A 257 -26.31 7.52 21.39
N MET A 258 -25.84 6.40 20.87
CA MET A 258 -26.29 5.86 19.58
C MET A 258 -27.62 5.10 19.68
N THR A 259 -28.34 4.98 18.57
CA THR A 259 -29.43 4.01 18.42
C THR A 259 -28.90 2.63 18.05
N THR A 260 -29.71 1.58 18.22
CA THR A 260 -29.38 0.24 17.72
C THR A 260 -29.05 0.23 16.23
N ALA A 261 -29.79 0.99 15.42
CA ALA A 261 -29.55 1.06 13.98
C ALA A 261 -28.20 1.71 13.63
N GLU A 262 -27.80 2.75 14.36
CA GLU A 262 -26.47 3.38 14.20
C GLU A 262 -25.35 2.43 14.64
N ILE A 263 -25.56 1.68 15.73
CA ILE A 263 -24.60 0.67 16.19
C ILE A 263 -24.43 -0.43 15.14
N ASP A 264 -25.51 -0.85 14.48
CA ASP A 264 -25.48 -1.85 13.42
C ASP A 264 -24.67 -1.37 12.21
N GLN A 265 -24.88 -0.12 11.80
CA GLN A 265 -24.12 0.50 10.72
C GLN A 265 -22.63 0.60 11.10
N LEU A 266 -22.35 1.02 12.33
CA LEU A 266 -20.98 1.15 12.83
C LEU A 266 -20.28 -0.21 12.94
N ALA A 267 -20.97 -1.26 13.38
CA ALA A 267 -20.44 -2.62 13.39
C ALA A 267 -20.15 -3.14 11.97
N GLY A 268 -20.95 -2.75 10.98
CA GLY A 268 -20.67 -3.02 9.57
C GLY A 268 -19.40 -2.33 9.07
N ALA A 269 -19.13 -1.10 9.50
CA ALA A 269 -17.89 -0.39 9.21
C ALA A 269 -16.68 -0.99 9.94
N ALA A 270 -16.87 -1.43 11.19
CA ALA A 270 -15.85 -2.09 12.01
C ALA A 270 -15.38 -3.44 11.42
N ALA A 271 -16.23 -4.10 10.63
CA ALA A 271 -15.90 -5.35 9.94
C ALA A 271 -14.97 -5.18 8.72
N LEU A 272 -14.72 -3.95 8.28
CA LEU A 272 -13.73 -3.67 7.24
C LEU A 272 -12.31 -3.91 7.77
N ASP A 273 -11.36 -4.12 6.86
CA ASP A 273 -9.93 -4.17 7.20
C ASP A 273 -9.36 -2.75 7.18
N TRP A 274 -9.23 -2.14 8.36
CA TRP A 274 -8.75 -0.77 8.52
C TRP A 274 -7.25 -0.63 8.26
N SER A 275 -6.50 -1.74 8.17
CA SER A 275 -5.12 -1.71 7.67
C SER A 275 -5.00 -1.34 6.19
N GLN A 276 -6.10 -1.46 5.43
CA GLN A 276 -6.17 -1.11 4.01
C GLN A 276 -6.86 0.24 3.73
N ILE A 277 -7.33 0.93 4.77
CA ILE A 277 -7.98 2.23 4.65
C ILE A 277 -6.90 3.33 4.74
N GLU A 278 -7.00 4.33 3.87
CA GLU A 278 -6.08 5.47 3.89
C GLU A 278 -6.56 6.53 4.90
N PRO A 279 -5.64 7.22 5.61
CA PRO A 279 -5.97 8.35 6.48
C PRO A 279 -6.75 9.48 5.78
N SER A 280 -6.70 9.55 4.45
CA SER A 280 -7.56 10.41 3.62
C SER A 280 -9.07 10.19 3.85
N ILE A 281 -9.46 9.11 4.53
CA ILE A 281 -10.83 8.86 4.99
C ILE A 281 -11.41 10.05 5.75
N PHE A 282 -10.60 10.73 6.55
CA PHE A 282 -11.03 11.86 7.35
C PHE A 282 -11.47 13.04 6.50
N GLY A 283 -10.69 13.38 5.47
CA GLY A 283 -11.09 14.37 4.48
C GLY A 283 -12.38 13.95 3.76
N SER A 284 -12.44 12.71 3.27
CA SER A 284 -13.60 12.19 2.51
C SER A 284 -14.89 12.10 3.35
N LEU A 285 -14.77 11.73 4.62
CA LEU A 285 -15.86 11.64 5.58
C LEU A 285 -16.52 13.01 5.78
N PHE A 286 -15.73 14.02 6.11
CA PHE A 286 -16.25 15.35 6.39
C PHE A 286 -16.66 16.08 5.12
N GLU A 287 -16.02 15.86 3.98
CA GLU A 287 -16.55 16.36 2.70
C GLU A 287 -17.93 15.79 2.38
N GLY A 288 -18.12 14.48 2.55
CA GLY A 288 -19.40 13.81 2.28
C GLY A 288 -20.49 14.26 3.25
N ALA A 289 -20.20 14.23 4.55
CA ALA A 289 -21.11 14.64 5.62
C ALA A 289 -21.53 16.12 5.54
N LEU A 290 -20.64 16.99 5.05
CA LEU A 290 -20.87 18.44 4.99
C LEU A 290 -21.29 18.92 3.60
N SER A 291 -21.32 18.05 2.60
CA SER A 291 -21.70 18.38 1.21
C SER A 291 -23.10 19.00 1.08
N ARG A 292 -24.01 18.71 2.02
CA ARG A 292 -25.40 19.20 2.02
C ARG A 292 -25.59 20.59 2.62
N ASP A 293 -24.56 21.16 3.26
CA ASP A 293 -24.58 22.52 3.82
C ASP A 293 -23.24 23.22 3.51
N PRO A 294 -23.18 24.01 2.42
CA PRO A 294 -21.96 24.72 2.02
C PRO A 294 -21.38 25.63 3.09
N GLN A 295 -22.22 26.20 3.98
CA GLN A 295 -21.75 27.05 5.08
C GLN A 295 -21.10 26.19 6.17
N ARG A 296 -21.63 25.00 6.46
CA ARG A 296 -20.97 24.05 7.38
C ARG A 296 -19.68 23.49 6.80
N ARG A 297 -19.64 23.22 5.48
CA ARG A 297 -18.41 22.76 4.80
C ARG A 297 -17.28 23.76 4.95
N GLN A 298 -17.56 25.05 4.77
CA GLN A 298 -16.57 26.11 4.91
C GLN A 298 -16.12 26.28 6.37
N ARG A 299 -17.04 26.19 7.34
CA ARG A 299 -16.76 26.32 8.80
C ARG A 299 -15.96 25.16 9.41
N LEU A 300 -15.80 24.04 8.70
CA LEU A 300 -15.07 22.87 9.21
C LEU A 300 -13.76 22.64 8.45
N GLY A 301 -13.36 23.56 7.54
CA GLY A 301 -12.08 23.49 6.83
C GLY A 301 -11.89 22.23 5.96
N ALA A 302 -12.98 21.55 5.61
CA ALA A 302 -12.95 20.25 4.94
C ALA A 302 -12.81 20.40 3.41
N HIS A 303 -11.63 20.80 2.96
CA HIS A 303 -11.23 20.72 1.55
C HIS A 303 -10.28 19.54 1.36
N TYR A 304 -10.73 18.53 0.62
CA TYR A 304 -9.92 17.41 0.21
C TYR A 304 -9.24 17.73 -1.12
N THR A 305 -7.92 17.50 -1.16
CA THR A 305 -7.15 17.45 -2.39
C THR A 305 -6.71 16.01 -2.62
N SER A 306 -6.94 15.50 -3.82
CA SER A 306 -6.65 14.10 -4.15
C SER A 306 -5.14 13.81 -4.08
N ARG A 307 -4.78 12.55 -3.83
CA ARG A 307 -3.38 12.11 -3.84
C ARG A 307 -2.67 12.46 -5.15
N ASP A 308 -3.34 12.24 -6.28
CA ASP A 308 -2.76 12.52 -7.60
C ASP A 308 -2.50 14.02 -7.79
N ASP A 309 -3.41 14.88 -7.34
CA ASP A 309 -3.22 16.33 -7.39
C ASP A 309 -2.09 16.79 -6.46
N ILE A 310 -1.98 16.19 -5.26
CA ILE A 310 -0.86 16.44 -4.34
C ILE A 310 0.46 16.07 -4.99
N LEU A 311 0.54 14.88 -5.62
CA LEU A 311 1.76 14.39 -6.26
C LEU A 311 2.23 15.28 -7.40
N ARG A 312 1.32 15.95 -8.13
CA ARG A 312 1.72 16.93 -9.17
C ARG A 312 2.57 18.08 -8.63
N ILE A 313 2.44 18.40 -7.34
CA ILE A 313 3.25 19.42 -6.67
C ILE A 313 4.42 18.78 -5.93
N LEU A 314 4.15 17.73 -5.15
CA LEU A 314 5.14 17.09 -4.30
C LEU A 314 6.29 16.48 -5.11
N GLU A 315 6.00 15.91 -6.26
CA GLU A 315 6.97 15.24 -7.12
C GLU A 315 8.08 16.21 -7.58
N PRO A 316 7.79 17.29 -8.33
CA PRO A 316 8.85 18.20 -8.79
C PRO A 316 9.48 19.03 -7.67
N VAL A 317 8.75 19.34 -6.59
CA VAL A 317 9.23 20.26 -5.54
C VAL A 317 10.05 19.55 -4.47
N LEU A 318 9.67 18.32 -4.10
CA LEU A 318 10.28 17.60 -2.99
C LEU A 318 11.00 16.33 -3.45
N LEU A 319 10.32 15.46 -4.19
CA LEU A 319 10.80 14.09 -4.42
C LEU A 319 11.87 14.01 -5.50
N GLU A 320 11.68 14.68 -6.64
CA GLU A 320 12.64 14.65 -7.75
C GLU A 320 14.01 15.24 -7.37
N PRO A 321 14.11 16.38 -6.64
CA PRO A 321 15.39 16.84 -6.12
C PRO A 321 16.06 15.83 -5.18
N LEU A 322 15.31 15.25 -4.23
CA LEU A 322 15.84 14.28 -3.28
C LEU A 322 16.27 12.97 -3.95
N ARG A 323 15.54 12.51 -4.98
CA ARG A 323 15.91 11.32 -5.77
C ARG A 323 17.17 11.56 -6.60
N ARG A 324 17.36 12.76 -7.17
CA ARG A 324 18.63 13.12 -7.83
C ARG A 324 19.80 13.16 -6.87
N GLU A 325 19.61 13.73 -5.67
CA GLU A 325 20.60 13.67 -4.58
C GLU A 325 20.91 12.21 -4.22
N TRP A 326 19.87 11.37 -4.11
CA TRP A 326 20.00 9.95 -3.82
C TRP A 326 20.80 9.19 -4.89
N GLU A 327 20.47 9.33 -6.17
CA GLU A 327 21.18 8.70 -7.29
C GLU A 327 22.68 9.04 -7.27
N ALA A 328 23.02 10.30 -6.97
CA ALA A 328 24.41 10.73 -6.83
C ALA A 328 25.11 10.05 -5.65
N VAL A 329 24.41 9.86 -4.52
CA VAL A 329 24.93 9.13 -3.36
C VAL A 329 25.13 7.65 -3.68
N GLN A 330 24.23 7.02 -4.45
CA GLN A 330 24.40 5.63 -4.88
C GLN A 330 25.67 5.47 -5.72
N ALA A 331 25.85 6.33 -6.74
CA ALA A 331 27.05 6.33 -7.57
C ALA A 331 28.33 6.56 -6.75
N ALA A 332 28.28 7.50 -5.80
CA ALA A 332 29.41 7.73 -4.89
C ALA A 332 29.70 6.51 -4.01
N CYS A 333 28.68 5.81 -3.50
CA CYS A 333 28.87 4.60 -2.69
C CYS A 333 29.50 3.47 -3.50
N ASP A 334 29.10 3.28 -4.75
CA ASP A 334 29.70 2.29 -5.66
C ASP A 334 31.21 2.54 -5.86
N GLU A 335 31.60 3.80 -6.06
CA GLU A 335 33.02 4.17 -6.12
C GLU A 335 33.74 3.92 -4.79
N LEU A 336 33.12 4.32 -3.67
CA LEU A 336 33.71 4.27 -2.33
C LEU A 336 34.03 2.83 -1.87
N VAL A 337 33.28 1.83 -2.31
CA VAL A 337 33.56 0.41 -2.00
C VAL A 337 34.94 -0.01 -2.52
N SER A 338 35.35 0.51 -3.68
CA SER A 338 36.61 0.12 -4.34
C SER A 338 37.86 0.85 -3.81
N LEU A 339 37.70 1.88 -2.96
CA LEU A 339 38.82 2.72 -2.52
C LEU A 339 39.73 2.04 -1.50
N ASP A 340 41.04 2.24 -1.69
CA ASP A 340 42.09 1.82 -0.75
C ASP A 340 42.21 2.75 0.48
N THR A 341 42.97 2.32 1.49
CA THR A 341 43.15 3.07 2.75
C THR A 341 43.77 4.46 2.56
N LYS A 342 44.70 4.65 1.61
CA LYS A 342 45.34 5.95 1.35
C LYS A 342 44.38 6.90 0.66
N GLN A 343 43.61 6.41 -0.30
CA GLN A 343 42.58 7.17 -1.01
C GLN A 343 41.48 7.63 -0.04
N ARG A 344 41.02 6.74 0.86
CA ARG A 344 40.07 7.09 1.92
C ARG A 344 40.61 8.17 2.86
N ALA A 345 41.86 8.06 3.29
CA ALA A 345 42.49 9.05 4.17
C ALA A 345 42.60 10.43 3.51
N ARG A 346 42.90 10.49 2.19
CA ARG A 346 42.92 11.74 1.43
C ARG A 346 41.54 12.39 1.37
N ARG A 347 40.49 11.63 1.03
CA ARG A 347 39.10 12.13 1.01
C ARG A 347 38.66 12.71 2.37
N ARG A 348 38.96 12.02 3.47
CA ARG A 348 38.65 12.54 4.83
C ARG A 348 39.35 13.87 5.10
N LYS A 349 40.60 14.03 4.66
CA LYS A 349 41.35 15.28 4.81
C LYS A 349 40.72 16.43 4.00
N ASP A 350 40.13 16.10 2.87
CA ASP A 350 39.39 17.04 2.01
C ASP A 350 37.94 17.27 2.46
N GLY A 351 37.53 16.71 3.61
CA GLY A 351 36.18 16.85 4.19
C GLY A 351 35.09 16.04 3.47
N GLN A 352 35.47 15.09 2.63
CA GLN A 352 34.54 14.27 1.84
C GLN A 352 34.27 12.93 2.52
N ALA A 353 33.09 12.35 2.26
CA ALA A 353 32.80 10.98 2.64
C ALA A 353 33.83 10.03 2.02
N ALA A 354 34.39 9.16 2.85
CA ALA A 354 35.42 8.18 2.50
C ALA A 354 34.92 6.73 2.62
N THR A 355 33.70 6.52 3.09
CA THR A 355 33.06 5.20 3.12
C THR A 355 31.59 5.31 2.72
N PRO A 356 30.97 4.23 2.20
CA PRO A 356 29.54 4.23 1.91
C PRO A 356 28.68 4.55 3.14
N ALA A 357 29.10 4.09 4.33
CA ALA A 357 28.40 4.40 5.58
C ALA A 357 28.38 5.91 5.90
N GLU A 358 29.50 6.61 5.68
CA GLU A 358 29.57 8.07 5.85
C GLU A 358 28.69 8.81 4.82
N ALA A 359 28.71 8.39 3.55
CA ALA A 359 27.90 9.00 2.49
C ALA A 359 26.40 8.79 2.72
N LEU A 360 25.99 7.56 3.09
CA LEU A 360 24.61 7.24 3.44
C LEU A 360 24.16 7.99 4.70
N GLY A 361 25.02 8.08 5.72
CA GLY A 361 24.73 8.85 6.93
C GLY A 361 24.42 10.31 6.61
N GLN A 362 25.27 10.95 5.79
CA GLN A 362 25.04 12.34 5.35
C GLN A 362 23.72 12.52 4.60
N PHE A 363 23.36 11.58 3.72
CA PHE A 363 22.09 11.64 3.01
C PHE A 363 20.88 11.42 3.92
N ARG A 364 20.97 10.48 4.88
CA ARG A 364 19.92 10.25 5.87
C ARG A 364 19.73 11.46 6.79
N ASP A 365 20.81 12.08 7.25
CA ASP A 365 20.75 13.32 8.03
C ASP A 365 20.10 14.45 7.20
N ARG A 366 20.42 14.54 5.91
CA ARG A 366 19.81 15.47 4.96
C ARG A 366 18.31 15.20 4.77
N LEU A 367 17.89 13.95 4.72
CA LEU A 367 16.49 13.54 4.60
C LEU A 367 15.72 13.87 5.89
N ALA A 368 16.29 13.58 7.06
CA ALA A 368 15.72 13.92 8.37
C ALA A 368 15.64 15.43 8.64
N ALA A 369 16.52 16.21 8.01
CA ALA A 369 16.52 17.67 8.09
C ALA A 369 15.44 18.33 7.20
N VAL A 370 14.81 17.59 6.27
CA VAL A 370 13.71 18.12 5.45
C VAL A 370 12.60 18.64 6.35
N ARG A 371 12.02 19.79 6.00
CA ARG A 371 10.82 20.35 6.62
C ARG A 371 9.82 20.67 5.54
N VAL A 372 8.57 20.23 5.73
CA VAL A 372 7.45 20.52 4.82
C VAL A 372 6.45 21.36 5.58
N LEU A 373 6.14 22.55 5.07
CA LEU A 373 5.14 23.46 5.64
C LEU A 373 3.95 23.55 4.69
N ASP A 374 2.76 23.24 5.19
CA ASP A 374 1.49 23.52 4.55
C ASP A 374 0.75 24.62 5.34
N PRO A 375 0.71 25.87 4.85
CA PRO A 375 0.13 27.00 5.58
C PRO A 375 -1.41 27.07 5.51
N ALA A 376 -2.06 26.09 4.86
CA ALA A 376 -3.51 25.93 4.82
C ALA A 376 -3.85 24.44 4.74
N CYS A 377 -3.41 23.69 5.77
CA CYS A 377 -3.28 22.24 5.68
C CYS A 377 -4.62 21.48 5.67
N GLY A 378 -5.73 22.11 6.06
CA GLY A 378 -7.04 21.48 6.12
C GLY A 378 -6.98 20.17 6.90
N SER A 379 -7.38 19.08 6.27
CA SER A 379 -7.34 17.72 6.85
C SER A 379 -5.94 17.10 7.00
N GLY A 380 -4.88 17.78 6.55
CA GLY A 380 -3.50 17.30 6.62
C GLY A 380 -3.08 16.34 5.51
N ASN A 381 -3.91 16.13 4.47
CA ASN A 381 -3.63 15.11 3.44
C ASN A 381 -2.33 15.39 2.66
N PHE A 382 -2.00 16.65 2.39
CA PHE A 382 -0.73 17.01 1.73
C PHE A 382 0.48 16.59 2.57
N LEU A 383 0.45 16.91 3.87
CA LEU A 383 1.49 16.57 4.84
C LEU A 383 1.64 15.05 5.01
N TYR A 384 0.52 14.32 5.03
CA TYR A 384 0.52 12.86 5.08
C TYR A 384 1.18 12.24 3.85
N VAL A 385 0.80 12.66 2.63
CA VAL A 385 1.41 12.15 1.39
C VAL A 385 2.89 12.52 1.32
N ALA A 386 3.28 13.70 1.81
CA ALA A 386 4.67 14.10 1.93
C ALA A 386 5.46 13.17 2.88
N LEU A 387 4.95 12.92 4.08
CA LEU A 387 5.57 11.99 5.04
C LEU A 387 5.71 10.58 4.47
N ALA A 388 4.63 10.04 3.88
CA ALA A 388 4.66 8.71 3.27
C ALA A 388 5.73 8.61 2.18
N SER A 389 5.85 9.64 1.35
CA SER A 389 6.84 9.68 0.26
C SER A 389 8.29 9.80 0.78
N LEU A 390 8.51 10.52 1.88
CA LEU A 390 9.82 10.59 2.55
C LEU A 390 10.18 9.25 3.21
N LEU A 391 9.22 8.58 3.84
CA LEU A 391 9.41 7.24 4.42
C LEU A 391 9.71 6.19 3.35
N ASP A 392 9.05 6.26 2.20
CA ASP A 392 9.35 5.39 1.05
C ASP A 392 10.79 5.60 0.57
N LEU A 393 11.25 6.86 0.47
CA LEU A 393 12.63 7.17 0.09
C LEU A 393 13.64 6.72 1.16
N GLU A 394 13.34 6.88 2.45
CA GLU A 394 14.18 6.38 3.54
C GLU A 394 14.32 4.85 3.45
N ARG A 395 13.21 4.14 3.23
CA ARG A 395 13.21 2.69 3.02
C ARG A 395 14.09 2.29 1.83
N ASP A 396 14.04 3.02 0.72
CA ASP A 396 14.88 2.74 -0.45
C ASP A 396 16.37 2.86 -0.11
N THR A 397 16.74 3.83 0.75
CA THR A 397 18.13 3.96 1.24
C THR A 397 18.55 2.77 2.11
N ASP A 398 17.65 2.28 2.96
CA ASP A 398 17.90 1.11 3.82
C ASP A 398 18.05 -0.19 3.02
N LEU A 399 17.24 -0.36 1.97
CA LEU A 399 17.33 -1.51 1.07
C LEU A 399 18.64 -1.49 0.28
N ALA A 400 19.06 -0.32 -0.21
CA ALA A 400 20.32 -0.19 -0.95
C ALA A 400 21.56 -0.35 -0.06
N ALA A 401 21.51 0.05 1.21
CA ALA A 401 22.62 -0.03 2.15
C ALA A 401 23.28 -1.43 2.21
N GLY A 402 22.48 -2.50 2.08
CA GLY A 402 22.95 -3.88 2.06
C GLY A 402 23.94 -4.18 0.92
N ARG A 403 23.81 -3.50 -0.23
CA ARG A 403 24.70 -3.68 -1.39
C ARG A 403 26.14 -3.26 -1.11
N TRP A 404 26.32 -2.29 -0.21
CA TRP A 404 27.65 -1.77 0.17
C TRP A 404 28.14 -2.30 1.53
N GLY A 405 27.49 -3.34 2.07
CA GLY A 405 27.83 -3.91 3.37
C GLY A 405 27.58 -2.96 4.56
N VAL A 406 26.70 -1.97 4.39
CA VAL A 406 26.32 -1.04 5.45
C VAL A 406 25.10 -1.60 6.19
N GLY A 407 25.20 -1.67 7.52
CA GLY A 407 24.10 -2.12 8.36
C GLY A 407 22.87 -1.21 8.29
N ARG A 408 21.71 -1.74 8.70
CA ARG A 408 20.49 -0.94 8.83
C ARG A 408 20.68 0.14 9.89
N SER A 409 20.09 1.31 9.65
CA SER A 409 20.04 2.41 10.61
C SER A 409 18.65 2.46 11.25
N PHE A 410 18.55 3.21 12.35
CA PHE A 410 17.25 3.64 12.85
C PHE A 410 16.62 4.62 11.87
N HIS A 411 15.30 4.53 11.72
CA HIS A 411 14.47 5.49 11.02
C HIS A 411 14.59 6.86 11.68
N GLN A 412 14.85 7.89 10.88
CA GLN A 412 14.94 9.27 11.31
C GLN A 412 13.81 10.11 10.73
N VAL A 413 13.22 9.70 9.60
CA VAL A 413 12.06 10.37 9.03
C VAL A 413 10.83 10.20 9.94
N GLY A 414 10.08 11.27 10.16
CA GLY A 414 8.88 11.19 10.98
C GLY A 414 8.02 12.46 11.05
N PRO A 415 6.89 12.41 11.79
CA PRO A 415 5.90 13.49 11.85
C PRO A 415 6.45 14.85 12.29
N HIS A 416 7.55 14.87 13.04
CA HIS A 416 8.22 16.11 13.48
C HIS A 416 8.79 16.96 12.33
N GLN A 417 8.84 16.44 11.11
CA GLN A 417 9.27 17.15 9.91
C GLN A 417 8.14 17.95 9.23
N LEU A 418 6.90 17.68 9.61
CA LEU A 418 5.70 18.21 8.97
C LEU A 418 5.14 19.35 9.82
N LEU A 419 4.87 20.48 9.17
CA LEU A 419 4.36 21.69 9.80
C LEU A 419 3.06 22.07 9.09
N GLY A 420 1.99 22.25 9.86
CA GLY A 420 0.68 22.63 9.33
C GLY A 420 0.15 23.88 10.03
N LEU A 421 -0.49 24.76 9.27
CA LEU A 421 -1.29 25.86 9.79
C LEU A 421 -2.68 25.79 9.17
N ASP A 422 -3.71 26.03 9.98
CA ASP A 422 -5.06 26.25 9.49
C ASP A 422 -5.78 27.25 10.41
N ILE A 423 -6.73 27.99 9.85
CA ILE A 423 -7.54 28.95 10.60
C ILE A 423 -8.68 28.26 11.35
N GLU A 424 -9.13 27.11 10.87
CA GLU A 424 -10.23 26.36 11.46
C GLU A 424 -9.69 25.36 12.50
N PRO A 425 -10.05 25.47 13.80
CA PRO A 425 -9.54 24.58 14.84
C PRO A 425 -9.80 23.09 14.56
N PHE A 426 -10.95 22.78 13.98
CA PHE A 426 -11.32 21.41 13.63
C PHE A 426 -10.41 20.82 12.54
N ALA A 427 -9.99 21.63 11.55
CA ALA A 427 -9.03 21.20 10.54
C ALA A 427 -7.66 20.87 11.17
N VAL A 428 -7.22 21.69 12.14
CA VAL A 428 -5.98 21.42 12.90
C VAL A 428 -6.07 20.09 13.66
N GLU A 429 -7.19 19.81 14.32
CA GLU A 429 -7.41 18.52 14.99
C GLU A 429 -7.39 17.35 14.02
N LEU A 430 -8.03 17.51 12.85
CA LEU A 430 -8.05 16.51 11.80
C LEU A 430 -6.64 16.22 11.26
N ALA A 431 -5.86 17.27 10.97
CA ALA A 431 -4.50 17.14 10.48
C ALA A 431 -3.58 16.41 11.47
N ARG A 432 -3.73 16.66 12.78
CA ARG A 432 -2.96 15.98 13.84
C ARG A 432 -3.26 14.50 13.99
N MET A 433 -4.42 14.05 13.52
CA MET A 433 -4.79 12.65 13.51
C MET A 433 -4.36 11.95 12.21
N THR A 434 -4.38 12.68 11.09
CA THR A 434 -3.98 12.17 9.77
C THR A 434 -2.46 11.96 9.65
N VAL A 435 -1.65 12.84 10.26
CA VAL A 435 -0.18 12.90 10.17
C VAL A 435 0.44 12.52 11.50
#